data_AF-A0A970KWS9-F1
#
_entry.id   AF-A0A970KWS9-F1
#
_cell.length_a   1.000
_cell.length_b   1.000
_cell.length_c   1.000
_cell.angle_alpha   90.00
_cell.angle_beta   90.00
_cell.angle_gamma   90.00
#
_symmetry.space_group_name_H-M   'P 1'
#
loop_
_entity.id
_entity.type
_entity.pdbx_description
1 polymer ?
#
loop_
_entity_poly.entity_id
_entity_poly.type
_entity_poly.pdbx_seq_one_letter_code
_entity_poly.pdbx_strand_id
1 'polypeptide(L)' 'MKEFSFRKRSKQAPEETTLEDEVRAACREWQLAEQIFREVQPEFIDSAILHWKSMEERYRVLLRRILSERTANEV' A
#
# COMPACT_ATOMS: atom_id res chain seq x y z
N MET A 1 5.13 -24.98 -37.64
CA MET A 1 5.09 -25.12 -36.16
C MET A 1 5.55 -23.80 -35.57
N LYS A 2 4.70 -23.08 -34.81
CA LYS A 2 5.10 -21.84 -34.14
C LYS A 2 5.48 -22.18 -32.71
N GLU A 3 6.77 -22.11 -32.42
CA GLU A 3 7.32 -22.32 -31.09
C GLU A 3 6.94 -21.15 -30.20
N PHE A 4 6.08 -21.41 -29.20
CA PHE A 4 5.81 -20.47 -28.12
C PHE A 4 7.01 -20.48 -27.19
N SER A 5 7.87 -19.47 -27.30
CA SER A 5 8.91 -19.23 -26.29
C SER A 5 8.24 -18.85 -24.97
N PHE A 6 8.15 -19.83 -24.06
CA PHE A 6 7.78 -19.62 -22.68
C PHE A 6 8.80 -18.67 -22.04
N ARG A 7 8.40 -17.41 -21.91
CA ARG A 7 9.13 -16.39 -21.17
C ARG A 7 9.24 -16.88 -19.73
N LYS A 8 10.43 -17.40 -19.36
CA LYS A 8 10.79 -17.75 -17.99
C LYS A 8 10.52 -16.52 -17.12
N ARG A 9 9.40 -16.52 -16.39
CA ARG A 9 9.23 -15.64 -15.22
C ARG A 9 10.25 -16.13 -14.22
N SER A 10 11.40 -15.47 -14.17
CA SER A 10 12.33 -15.58 -13.04
C SER A 10 11.49 -15.35 -11.79
N LYS A 11 11.28 -16.41 -10.98
CA LYS A 11 10.75 -16.29 -9.63
C LYS A 11 11.81 -15.56 -8.82
N GLN A 12 11.79 -14.23 -8.88
CA GLN A 12 12.51 -13.40 -7.94
C GLN A 12 11.96 -13.80 -6.56
N ALA A 13 12.84 -14.25 -5.67
CA ALA A 13 12.46 -14.54 -4.29
C ALA A 13 11.73 -13.30 -3.74
N PRO A 14 10.63 -13.45 -2.97
CA PRO A 14 9.99 -12.30 -2.38
C PRO A 14 11.04 -11.59 -1.53
N GLU A 15 11.44 -10.40 -1.96
CA GLU A 15 12.27 -9.51 -1.16
C GLU A 15 11.54 -9.31 0.16
N GLU A 16 12.22 -9.51 1.29
CA GLU A 16 11.65 -9.23 2.61
C GLU A 16 11.24 -7.77 2.62
N THR A 17 9.93 -7.51 2.59
CA THR A 17 9.39 -6.15 2.64
C THR A 17 9.70 -5.56 4.00
N THR A 18 10.48 -4.47 4.01
CA THR A 18 10.78 -3.76 5.25
C THR A 18 9.55 -2.97 5.71
N LEU A 19 9.49 -2.65 7.01
CA LEU A 19 8.43 -1.78 7.54
C LEU A 19 8.42 -0.41 6.83
N GLU A 20 9.59 0.10 6.42
CA GLU A 20 9.70 1.34 5.65
C GLU A 20 9.04 1.23 4.27
N ASP A 21 9.19 0.09 3.59
CA ASP A 21 8.54 -0.16 2.31
C ASP A 21 7.03 -0.28 2.46
N GLU A 22 6.56 -0.91 3.54
CA GLU A 22 5.13 -0.97 3.87
C GLU A 22 4.54 0.41 4.15
N VAL A 23 5.24 1.26 4.91
CA VAL A 23 4.83 2.66 5.15
C VAL A 23 4.75 3.42 3.81
N ARG A 24 5.76 3.26 2.94
CA ARG A 24 5.79 3.92 1.63
C ARG A 24 4.67 3.43 0.72
N ALA A 25 4.35 2.14 0.76
CA ALA A 25 3.22 1.56 0.03
C ALA A 25 1.88 2.10 0.55
N ALA A 26 1.65 2.07 1.87
CA ALA A 26 0.43 2.56 2.48
C ALA A 26 0.20 4.06 2.21
N CYS A 27 1.26 4.87 2.19
CA CYS A 27 1.17 6.29 1.83
C CYS A 27 0.66 6.48 0.38
N ARG A 28 1.21 5.73 -0.58
CA ARG A 28 0.77 5.78 -1.97
C ARG A 28 -0.68 5.30 -2.14
N GLU A 29 -1.05 4.22 -1.46
CA GLU A 29 -2.41 3.69 -1.50
C GLU A 29 -3.43 4.68 -0.92
N TRP A 30 -3.08 5.37 0.17
CA TRP A 30 -3.92 6.44 0.73
C TRP A 30 -4.08 7.62 -0.23
N GLN A 31 -2.99 8.08 -0.86
CA GLN A 31 -3.05 9.15 -1.88
C GLN A 31 -3.89 8.75 -3.09
N LEU A 32 -3.77 7.50 -3.54
CA LEU A 32 -4.57 6.97 -4.63
C LEU A 32 -6.06 6.90 -4.24
N ALA A 33 -6.36 6.43 -3.04
CA ALA A 33 -7.73 6.40 -2.53
C ALA A 33 -8.33 7.81 -2.44
N GLU A 34 -7.54 8.83 -2.10
CA GLU A 34 -7.97 10.23 -2.13
C GLU A 34 -8.30 10.69 -3.56
N GLN A 35 -7.46 10.36 -4.55
CA GLN A 35 -7.71 10.68 -5.96
C GLN A 35 -9.01 10.03 -6.45
N ILE A 36 -9.19 8.73 -6.17
CA ILE A 36 -10.41 8.00 -6.53
C ILE A 36 -11.64 8.62 -5.87
N PHE A 37 -11.54 9.01 -4.60
CA PHE A 37 -12.65 9.64 -3.88
C PHE A 37 -13.10 10.95 -4.53
N ARG A 38 -12.19 11.73 -5.15
CA ARG A 38 -12.54 12.97 -5.85
C ARG A 38 -13.30 12.74 -7.16
N GLU A 39 -13.17 11.56 -7.74
CA GLU A 39 -13.74 11.20 -9.06
C GLU A 39 -14.93 10.25 -8.94
N VAL A 40 -15.27 9.81 -7.73
CA VAL A 40 -16.31 8.80 -7.51
C VAL A 40 -17.71 9.34 -7.82
N GLN A 41 -18.54 8.52 -8.45
CA GLN A 41 -19.95 8.85 -8.66
C GLN A 41 -20.72 8.81 -7.32
N PRO A 42 -21.80 9.61 -7.18
CA PRO A 42 -22.57 9.70 -5.94
C PRO A 42 -23.06 8.35 -5.40
N GLU A 43 -23.41 7.41 -6.28
CA GLU A 43 -23.89 6.08 -5.88
C GLU A 43 -22.86 5.25 -5.10
N PHE A 44 -21.57 5.59 -5.19
CA PHE A 44 -20.49 4.86 -4.51
C PHE A 44 -19.81 5.67 -3.40
N ILE A 45 -20.35 6.84 -3.03
CA ILE A 45 -19.67 7.77 -2.14
C ILE A 45 -19.39 7.16 -0.75
N ASP A 46 -20.33 6.42 -0.18
CA ASP A 46 -20.18 5.79 1.13
C ASP A 46 -19.04 4.75 1.14
N SER A 47 -18.99 3.91 0.10
CA SER A 47 -17.92 2.93 -0.09
C SER A 47 -16.56 3.60 -0.27
N ALA A 48 -16.52 4.71 -1.00
CA ALA A 48 -15.28 5.45 -1.23
C ALA A 48 -14.79 6.17 0.04
N ILE A 49 -15.70 6.72 0.86
CA ILE A 49 -15.37 7.27 2.19
C ILE A 49 -14.75 6.17 3.05
N LEU A 50 -15.39 5.00 3.13
CA LEU A 50 -14.90 3.88 3.93
C LEU A 50 -13.52 3.42 3.47
N HIS A 51 -13.33 3.27 2.16
CA HIS A 51 -12.06 2.86 1.58
C HIS A 51 -10.95 3.88 1.88
N TRP A 52 -11.20 5.16 1.63
CA TRP A 52 -10.23 6.23 1.89
C TRP A 52 -9.85 6.29 3.37
N LYS A 53 -10.82 6.21 4.28
CA LYS A 53 -10.58 6.19 5.73
C LYS A 53 -9.80 4.95 6.17
N SER A 54 -10.06 3.79 5.57
CA SER A 54 -9.31 2.57 5.85
C SER A 54 -7.84 2.70 5.42
N MET A 55 -7.56 3.29 4.25
CA MET A 55 -6.18 3.49 3.80
C MET A 55 -5.45 4.52 4.65
N GLU A 56 -6.14 5.60 5.05
CA GLU A 56 -5.61 6.60 5.98
C GLU A 56 -5.20 5.97 7.32
N GLU A 57 -6.07 5.17 7.93
CA GLU A 57 -5.77 4.54 9.23
C GLU A 57 -4.63 3.54 9.12
N ARG A 58 -4.59 2.73 8.05
CA ARG A 58 -3.47 1.80 7.82
C ARG A 58 -2.14 2.54 7.77
N TYR A 59 -2.06 3.64 7.02
CA TYR A 59 -0.84 4.45 6.94
C TYR A 59 -0.45 5.02 8.32
N ARG A 60 -1.41 5.55 9.08
CA ARG A 60 -1.18 6.08 10.44
C ARG A 60 -0.68 5.02 11.42
N VAL A 61 -1.24 3.81 11.38
CA VAL A 61 -0.80 2.68 12.21
C VAL A 61 0.65 2.32 11.90
N LEU A 62 1.02 2.21 10.62
CA LEU A 62 2.39 1.89 10.21
C LEU A 62 3.37 3.01 10.59
N LEU A 63 2.98 4.28 10.46
CA LEU A 63 3.78 5.40 10.94
C LEU A 63 4.03 5.35 12.45
N ARG A 64 3.00 5.04 13.25
CA ARG A 64 3.18 4.87 14.70
C ARG A 64 4.13 3.72 15.00
N ARG A 65 3.99 2.60 14.30
CA ARG A 65 4.83 1.42 14.48
C ARG A 65 6.31 1.72 14.21
N ILE A 66 6.63 2.37 13.08
CA ILE A 66 8.03 2.68 12.74
C ILE A 66 8.65 3.68 13.71
N LEU A 67 7.87 4.66 14.20
CA LEU A 67 8.35 5.60 15.22
C LEU A 67 8.65 4.88 16.54
N SER A 68 7.80 3.94 16.95
CA SER A 68 8.03 3.11 18.13
C SER A 68 9.27 2.23 17.99
N GLU A 69 9.46 1.58 16.84
CA GLU A 69 10.63 0.74 16.57
C GLU A 69 11.93 1.55 16.56
N ARG A 70 11.91 2.77 16.00
CA ARG A 70 13.07 3.68 16.04
C ARG A 70 13.41 4.11 17.46
N THR A 71 12.39 4.51 18.24
CA THR A 71 12.58 4.89 19.65
C THR A 71 13.14 3.73 20.47
N ALA A 72 12.68 2.50 20.21
CA ALA A 72 13.14 1.30 20.91
C ALA A 72 14.59 0.91 20.56
N ASN A 73 15.04 1.19 19.34
CA ASN A 73 16.42 0.92 18.91
C ASN A 73 17.43 1.99 19.35
N GLU A 74 16.98 3.17 19.78
CA GLU A 74 17.82 4.26 20.28
C GLU A 74 18.14 4.16 21.79
N VAL A 75 17.53 3.21 22.52
CA VAL A 75 17.72 2.93 23.97
C VAL A 75 18.55 1.67 24.16
#